data_AF-A0A7V1JER8-F1
#
_entry.id   AF-A0A7V1JER8-F1
#
_cell.length_a   1.000
_cell.length_b   1.000
_cell.length_c   1.000
_cell.angle_alpha   90.00
_cell.angle_beta   90.00
_cell.angle_gamma   90.00
#
_symmetry.space_group_name_H-M   'P 1'
#
loop_
_entity.id
_entity.type
_entity.pdbx_description
1 polymer ?
#
loop_
_entity_poly.entity_id
_entity_poly.type
_entity_poly.pdbx_seq_one_letter_code
_entity_poly.pdbx_strand_id
1 'polypeptide(L)'
;MKEKSLIIKNLYGRFNKKIGLFKPLLFIFILAIFLSPLFLSGCAKTEYPLPPKIKPPHPPVILSAKKIITGIAIVYKYNYDINKIEGFLIYEKRYKNKESIKYSCGASKPIAFQNITFKRRFSLQYGKFFYNVNKSNLKNGYYVFCVKSVGAYSTKSVFSNYIIAHVVFR
;
A
#
# COMPACT_ATOMS: atom_id res chain seq x y z
N MET A 1 -71.48 -38.58 56.73
CA MET A 1 -71.64 -38.36 55.27
C MET A 1 -71.29 -36.91 54.98
N LYS A 2 -70.06 -36.58 54.58
CA LYS A 2 -69.38 -36.75 53.27
C LYS A 2 -69.38 -35.43 52.46
N GLU A 3 -68.26 -34.71 52.58
CA GLU A 3 -67.39 -34.36 51.44
C GLU A 3 -67.95 -33.63 50.20
N LYS A 4 -68.69 -32.52 50.32
CA LYS A 4 -69.05 -31.73 49.12
C LYS A 4 -68.87 -30.21 49.18
N SER A 5 -68.02 -29.68 50.07
CA SER A 5 -67.82 -28.21 50.16
C SER A 5 -66.43 -27.71 49.71
N LEU A 6 -65.40 -28.56 49.69
CA LEU A 6 -64.03 -28.12 49.43
C LEU A 6 -63.64 -28.02 47.94
N ILE A 7 -64.42 -28.61 47.03
CA ILE A 7 -64.09 -28.63 45.59
C ILE A 7 -64.44 -27.29 44.90
N ILE A 8 -65.46 -26.57 45.35
CA ILE A 8 -65.92 -25.35 44.68
C ILE A 8 -65.03 -24.13 45.01
N LYS A 9 -64.50 -24.04 46.24
CA LYS A 9 -63.60 -22.93 46.64
C LYS A 9 -62.24 -22.95 45.92
N ASN A 10 -61.75 -24.13 45.53
CA ASN A 10 -60.45 -24.25 44.86
C ASN A 10 -60.49 -23.98 43.34
N LEU A 11 -61.66 -23.99 42.71
CA LEU A 11 -61.80 -23.64 41.29
C LEU A 11 -61.83 -22.11 41.07
N TYR A 12 -62.46 -21.35 41.97
CA TYR A 12 -62.50 -19.88 41.86
C TYR A 12 -61.17 -19.19 42.20
N GLY A 13 -60.37 -19.75 43.11
CA GLY A 13 -59.02 -19.23 43.41
C GLY A 13 -57.99 -19.48 42.30
N ARG A 14 -58.20 -20.49 41.43
CA ARG A 14 -57.26 -20.87 40.37
C ARG A 14 -57.48 -20.12 39.06
N PHE A 15 -58.71 -19.67 38.78
CA PHE A 15 -59.00 -18.84 37.60
C PHE A 15 -58.61 -17.37 37.79
N ASN A 16 -58.70 -16.83 39.01
CA ASN A 16 -58.32 -15.44 39.26
C ASN A 16 -56.80 -15.20 39.26
N LYS A 17 -55.99 -16.23 39.56
CA LYS A 17 -54.52 -16.17 39.46
C LYS A 17 -53.98 -16.26 38.02
N LYS A 18 -54.74 -16.78 37.06
CA LYS A 18 -54.31 -16.84 35.64
C LYS A 18 -54.47 -15.50 34.91
N ILE A 19 -55.43 -14.66 35.30
CA ILE A 19 -55.68 -13.36 34.66
C ILE A 19 -54.61 -12.31 35.05
N GLY A 20 -54.03 -12.42 36.26
CA GLY A 20 -52.95 -11.53 36.73
C GLY A 20 -51.58 -11.78 36.07
N LEU A 21 -51.36 -12.96 35.50
CA LEU A 21 -50.12 -13.33 34.80
C LEU A 21 -50.19 -13.08 33.29
N PHE A 22 -51.39 -13.05 32.71
CA PHE A 22 -51.58 -12.78 31.27
C PHE A 22 -51.33 -11.32 30.90
N LYS A 23 -51.73 -10.35 31.74
CA LYS A 23 -51.48 -8.92 31.48
C LYS A 23 -49.99 -8.55 31.39
N PRO A 24 -49.11 -8.96 32.33
CA PRO A 24 -47.68 -8.66 32.22
C PRO A 24 -47.02 -9.45 31.08
N LEU A 25 -47.43 -10.70 30.80
CA LEU A 25 -46.90 -11.43 29.65
C LEU A 25 -47.28 -10.76 28.33
N LEU A 26 -48.52 -10.31 28.19
CA LEU A 26 -49.00 -9.63 26.98
C LEU A 26 -48.30 -8.27 26.79
N PHE A 27 -48.05 -7.55 27.88
CA PHE A 27 -47.28 -6.30 27.87
C PHE A 27 -45.82 -6.53 27.46
N ILE A 28 -45.16 -7.57 28.00
CA ILE A 28 -43.80 -7.97 27.60
C ILE A 28 -43.77 -8.40 26.13
N PHE A 29 -44.80 -9.10 25.65
CA PHE A 29 -44.89 -9.53 24.25
C PHE A 29 -45.05 -8.34 23.30
N ILE A 30 -45.91 -7.36 23.64
CA ILE A 30 -46.08 -6.13 22.87
C ILE A 30 -44.79 -5.29 22.89
N LEU A 31 -44.14 -5.18 24.04
CA LEU A 31 -42.87 -4.47 24.20
C LEU A 31 -41.74 -5.13 23.38
N ALA A 32 -41.66 -6.47 23.38
CA ALA A 32 -40.71 -7.22 22.59
C ALA A 32 -40.97 -7.08 21.08
N ILE A 33 -42.24 -7.04 20.65
CA ILE A 33 -42.61 -6.77 19.25
C ILE A 33 -42.26 -5.33 18.86
N PHE A 34 -42.53 -4.33 19.71
CA PHE A 34 -42.18 -2.94 19.44
C PHE A 34 -40.67 -2.65 19.45
N LEU A 35 -39.90 -3.37 20.28
CA LEU A 35 -38.43 -3.25 20.33
C LEU A 35 -37.72 -4.10 19.28
N SER A 36 -38.34 -5.16 18.75
CA SER A 36 -37.74 -6.00 17.72
C SER A 36 -37.28 -5.24 16.45
N PRO A 37 -38.03 -4.26 15.88
CA PRO A 37 -37.52 -3.49 14.74
C PRO A 37 -36.33 -2.58 15.08
N LEU A 38 -36.11 -2.21 16.34
CA LEU A 38 -34.92 -1.45 16.77
C LEU A 38 -33.64 -2.30 16.79
N PHE A 39 -33.76 -3.63 16.93
CA PHE A 39 -32.63 -4.57 16.82
C PHE A 39 -32.48 -5.19 15.43
N LEU A 40 -33.47 -5.01 14.54
CA LEU A 40 -33.45 -5.44 13.14
C LEU A 40 -33.01 -4.36 12.16
N SER A 41 -32.46 -3.23 12.62
CA SER A 41 -31.65 -2.36 11.77
C SER A 41 -30.39 -3.12 11.38
N GLY A 42 -30.53 -4.00 10.39
CA GLY A 42 -29.44 -4.83 9.87
C GLY A 42 -28.26 -3.95 9.53
N CYS A 43 -27.05 -4.53 9.65
CA CYS A 43 -25.86 -3.95 9.08
C CYS A 43 -26.19 -3.53 7.65
N ALA A 44 -26.38 -2.23 7.43
CA ALA A 44 -26.43 -1.69 6.10
C ALA A 44 -25.17 -2.24 5.41
N LYS A 45 -25.33 -2.84 4.23
CA LYS A 45 -24.18 -3.18 3.38
C LYS A 45 -23.52 -1.84 3.03
N THR A 46 -22.65 -1.36 3.91
CA THR A 46 -21.71 -0.30 3.59
C THR A 46 -20.81 -0.96 2.57
N GLU A 47 -21.02 -0.63 1.30
CA GLU A 47 -20.02 -0.93 0.29
C GLU A 47 -18.68 -0.47 0.85
N TYR A 48 -17.70 -1.38 0.90
CA TYR A 48 -16.37 -1.01 1.34
C TYR A 48 -15.94 0.21 0.52
N PRO A 49 -15.39 1.26 1.16
CA PRO A 49 -14.92 2.42 0.42
C PRO A 49 -13.99 1.92 -0.68
N LEU A 50 -14.23 2.37 -1.91
CA LEU A 50 -13.36 2.01 -3.03
C LEU A 50 -11.92 2.33 -2.63
N PRO A 51 -10.98 1.40 -2.84
CA PRO A 51 -9.60 1.63 -2.46
C PRO A 51 -9.10 2.90 -3.14
N PRO A 52 -8.31 3.74 -2.44
CA PRO A 52 -7.80 4.96 -3.03
C PRO A 52 -7.02 4.62 -4.30
N LYS A 53 -7.28 5.34 -5.38
CA LYS A 53 -6.56 5.16 -6.64
C LYS A 53 -5.16 5.75 -6.49
N ILE A 54 -4.20 4.93 -6.05
CA ILE A 54 -2.80 5.34 -5.90
C ILE A 54 -2.17 5.44 -7.29
N LYS A 55 -1.92 6.67 -7.76
CA LYS A 55 -1.20 6.90 -9.02
C LYS A 55 0.30 6.73 -8.77
N PRO A 56 1.00 5.89 -9.55
CA PRO A 56 2.45 5.76 -9.42
C PRO A 56 3.13 7.10 -9.75
N PRO A 57 4.28 7.38 -9.13
CA PRO A 57 5.03 8.60 -9.41
C PRO A 57 5.56 8.60 -10.85
N HIS A 58 5.87 9.80 -11.35
CA HIS A 58 6.51 9.95 -12.66
C HIS A 58 7.95 9.42 -12.65
N PRO A 59 8.47 8.82 -13.72
CA PRO A 59 9.86 8.40 -13.79
C PRO A 59 10.83 9.61 -13.86
N PRO A 60 12.04 9.51 -13.29
CA PRO A 60 13.11 10.49 -13.54
C PRO A 60 13.67 10.34 -14.95
N VAL A 61 14.50 11.31 -15.36
CA VAL A 61 15.22 11.28 -16.64
C VAL A 61 16.72 11.23 -16.38
N ILE A 62 17.41 10.20 -16.86
CA ILE A 62 18.87 10.13 -16.81
C ILE A 62 19.44 11.09 -17.85
N LEU A 63 20.32 11.98 -17.40
CA LEU A 63 20.98 12.99 -18.23
C LEU A 63 22.33 12.49 -18.73
N SER A 64 23.10 11.81 -17.88
CA SER A 64 24.42 11.30 -18.25
C SER A 64 24.87 10.15 -17.36
N ALA A 65 25.68 9.25 -17.92
CA ALA A 65 26.51 8.32 -17.16
C ALA A 65 27.95 8.44 -17.69
N LYS A 66 28.88 8.88 -16.83
CA LYS A 66 30.26 9.14 -17.22
C LYS A 66 31.23 8.38 -16.32
N LYS A 67 32.27 7.80 -16.92
CA LYS A 67 33.38 7.22 -16.17
C LYS A 67 34.15 8.34 -15.45
N ILE A 68 34.43 8.13 -14.18
CA ILE A 68 35.27 8.97 -13.33
C ILE A 68 36.36 8.11 -12.69
N ILE A 69 37.35 8.73 -12.04
CA ILE A 69 38.48 8.02 -11.42
C ILE A 69 37.99 6.95 -10.42
N THR A 70 36.95 7.28 -9.66
CA THR A 70 36.38 6.43 -8.60
C THR A 70 35.29 5.46 -9.10
N GLY A 71 34.97 5.44 -10.41
CA GLY A 71 33.97 4.53 -10.98
C GLY A 71 33.10 5.16 -12.08
N ILE A 72 31.77 5.12 -11.95
CA ILE A 72 30.83 5.76 -12.87
C ILE A 72 29.92 6.72 -12.12
N ALA A 73 29.86 7.97 -12.55
CA ALA A 73 28.89 8.96 -12.08
C ALA A 73 27.67 8.97 -13.00
N ILE A 74 26.50 8.74 -12.43
CA ILE A 74 25.20 8.84 -13.09
C ILE A 74 24.54 10.11 -12.59
N VAL A 75 24.05 10.94 -13.51
CA VAL A 75 23.28 12.15 -13.20
C VAL A 75 21.91 12.03 -13.83
N TYR A 76 20.88 12.30 -13.05
CA TYR A 76 19.49 12.24 -13.48
C TYR A 76 18.69 13.40 -12.90
N LYS A 77 17.55 13.72 -13.53
CA LYS A 77 16.69 14.86 -13.18
C LYS A 77 15.30 14.39 -12.83
N TYR A 78 14.72 15.02 -11.82
CA TYR A 78 13.31 14.90 -11.47
C TYR A 78 12.64 16.26 -11.59
N ASN A 79 11.73 16.40 -12.57
CA ASN A 79 11.03 17.66 -12.85
C ASN A 79 9.69 17.79 -12.12
N TYR A 80 9.32 16.80 -11.32
CA TYR A 80 8.04 16.75 -10.64
C TYR A 80 8.22 17.06 -9.14
N ASP A 81 7.10 17.15 -8.43
CA ASP A 81 7.09 17.45 -7.01
C ASP A 81 7.84 16.38 -6.20
N ILE A 82 9.03 16.78 -5.72
CA ILE A 82 9.94 15.97 -4.91
C ILE A 82 9.30 15.54 -3.57
N ASN A 83 8.35 16.33 -3.05
CA ASN A 83 7.73 16.02 -1.76
C ASN A 83 6.74 14.85 -1.84
N LYS A 84 6.40 14.40 -3.07
CA LYS A 84 5.50 13.26 -3.32
C LYS A 84 6.23 11.94 -3.51
N ILE A 85 7.55 11.93 -3.40
CA ILE A 85 8.38 10.72 -3.56
C ILE A 85 9.22 10.47 -2.31
N GLU A 86 9.43 9.20 -1.98
CA GLU A 86 10.31 8.73 -0.90
C GLU A 86 11.76 8.71 -1.35
N GLY A 87 12.02 8.47 -2.64
CA GLY A 87 13.38 8.41 -3.17
C GLY A 87 13.48 7.79 -4.55
N PHE A 88 14.70 7.39 -4.91
CA PHE A 88 15.03 6.83 -6.22
C PHE A 88 15.69 5.46 -6.10
N LEU A 89 15.16 4.47 -6.82
CA LEU A 89 15.78 3.16 -7.00
C LEU A 89 16.66 3.19 -8.25
N ILE A 90 17.93 2.83 -8.09
CA ILE A 90 18.93 2.87 -9.13
C ILE A 90 19.22 1.44 -9.58
N TYR A 91 19.20 1.23 -10.88
CA TYR A 91 19.38 -0.06 -11.50
C TYR A 91 20.57 -0.03 -12.44
N GLU A 92 21.26 -1.16 -12.50
CA GLU A 92 22.42 -1.37 -13.35
C GLU A 92 22.36 -2.77 -13.93
N LYS A 93 22.69 -2.89 -15.21
CA LYS A 93 22.87 -4.19 -15.87
C LYS A 93 24.12 -4.20 -16.72
N ARG A 94 25.02 -5.14 -16.41
CA ARG A 94 26.27 -5.35 -17.13
C ARG A 94 26.07 -6.33 -18.29
N TYR A 95 26.71 -6.01 -19.40
CA TYR A 95 26.86 -6.83 -20.60
C TYR A 95 28.34 -6.96 -20.92
N LYS A 96 28.82 -8.15 -21.27
CA LYS A 96 30.22 -8.35 -21.67
C LYS A 96 30.48 -7.69 -23.04
N ASN A 97 29.54 -7.86 -23.97
CA ASN A 97 29.69 -7.48 -25.37
C ASN A 97 28.60 -6.50 -25.81
N LYS A 98 28.93 -5.60 -26.74
CA LYS A 98 28.02 -4.56 -27.26
C LYS A 98 26.75 -5.14 -27.89
N GLU A 99 26.88 -6.24 -28.63
CA GLU A 99 25.78 -6.90 -29.36
C GLU A 99 24.72 -7.50 -28.44
N SER A 100 25.10 -7.87 -27.22
CA SER A 100 24.19 -8.49 -26.24
C SER A 100 23.37 -7.48 -25.43
N ILE A 101 23.64 -6.18 -25.59
CA ILE A 101 23.01 -5.13 -24.79
C ILE A 101 21.50 -5.14 -25.05
N LYS A 102 20.73 -5.28 -23.98
CA LYS A 102 19.30 -4.95 -24.00
C LYS A 102 19.16 -3.58 -23.37
N TYR A 103 18.47 -2.68 -24.06
CA TYR A 103 18.26 -1.29 -23.65
C TYR A 103 17.19 -1.17 -22.55
N SER A 104 17.27 -2.01 -21.52
CA SER A 104 16.33 -2.03 -20.40
C SER A 104 16.91 -2.70 -19.15
N CYS A 105 16.40 -2.29 -17.99
CA CYS A 105 16.79 -2.82 -16.68
C CYS A 105 15.74 -3.78 -16.09
N GLY A 106 14.80 -4.29 -16.90
CA GLY A 106 13.62 -5.04 -16.41
C GLY A 106 13.92 -6.25 -15.53
N ALA A 107 15.00 -6.99 -15.84
CA ALA A 107 15.43 -8.17 -15.08
C ALA A 107 16.53 -7.88 -14.04
N SER A 108 16.92 -6.62 -13.84
CA SER A 108 17.98 -6.25 -12.90
C SER A 108 17.43 -5.95 -11.51
N LYS A 109 18.22 -6.28 -10.48
CA LYS A 109 17.95 -5.85 -9.11
C LYS A 109 18.45 -4.40 -8.94
N PRO A 110 17.79 -3.59 -8.08
CA PRO A 110 18.31 -2.27 -7.76
C PRO A 110 19.65 -2.41 -7.03
N ILE A 111 20.60 -1.57 -7.39
CA ILE A 111 21.93 -1.49 -6.76
C ILE A 111 21.95 -0.51 -5.59
N ALA A 112 21.03 0.45 -5.57
CA ALA A 112 20.93 1.45 -4.51
C ALA A 112 19.53 2.06 -4.42
N PHE A 113 19.24 2.60 -3.23
CA PHE A 113 18.09 3.46 -2.98
C PHE A 113 18.58 4.81 -2.42
N GLN A 114 18.23 5.91 -3.08
CA GLN A 114 18.53 7.26 -2.63
C GLN A 114 17.29 7.89 -2.01
N ASN A 115 17.22 7.88 -0.68
CA ASN A 115 16.09 8.41 0.09
C ASN A 115 16.12 9.94 0.11
N ILE A 116 15.02 10.57 -0.32
CA ILE A 116 14.90 12.02 -0.51
C ILE A 116 15.13 12.84 0.76
N THR A 117 14.89 12.27 1.94
CA THR A 117 15.18 12.89 3.24
C THR A 117 16.65 13.25 3.35
N PHE A 118 17.53 12.47 2.72
CA PHE A 118 18.97 12.72 2.66
C PHE A 118 19.41 13.43 1.38
N LYS A 119 18.50 14.14 0.68
CA LYS A 119 18.79 14.80 -0.61
C LYS A 119 20.08 15.60 -0.63
N ARG A 120 20.43 16.28 0.47
CA ARG A 120 21.68 17.08 0.59
C ARG A 120 22.95 16.28 0.23
N ARG A 121 22.93 14.95 0.37
CA ARG A 121 24.08 14.07 0.05
C ARG A 121 24.21 13.73 -1.44
N PHE A 122 23.14 13.89 -2.23
CA PHE A 122 23.08 13.39 -3.61
C PHE A 122 22.29 14.28 -4.57
N SER A 123 21.80 15.44 -4.14
CA SER A 123 21.13 16.44 -4.95
C SER A 123 22.10 17.50 -5.45
N LEU A 124 21.95 17.86 -6.71
CA LEU A 124 22.55 19.02 -7.35
C LEU A 124 21.47 20.13 -7.47
N GLN A 125 21.86 21.28 -8.04
CA GLN A 125 20.91 22.37 -8.33
C GLN A 125 19.85 21.93 -9.37
N TYR A 126 18.67 22.56 -9.32
CA TYR A 126 17.59 22.42 -10.31
C TYR A 126 17.00 21.01 -10.46
N GLY A 127 16.77 20.31 -9.33
CA GLY A 127 16.12 18.99 -9.32
C GLY A 127 16.95 17.88 -9.96
N LYS A 128 18.27 18.10 -10.06
CA LYS A 128 19.23 17.10 -10.52
C LYS A 128 19.75 16.32 -9.32
N PHE A 129 20.05 15.05 -9.54
CA PHE A 129 20.59 14.12 -8.56
C PHE A 129 21.73 13.33 -9.18
N PHE A 130 22.60 12.77 -8.34
CA PHE A 130 23.70 11.96 -8.81
C PHE A 130 23.89 10.70 -7.96
N TYR A 131 24.46 9.68 -8.58
CA TYR A 131 24.90 8.47 -7.90
C TYR A 131 26.20 7.97 -8.51
N ASN A 132 27.11 7.55 -7.64
CA ASN A 132 28.41 7.02 -8.04
C ASN A 132 28.45 5.51 -7.82
N VAL A 133 28.63 4.76 -8.91
CA VAL A 133 28.95 3.34 -8.84
C VAL A 133 30.44 3.21 -8.56
N ASN A 134 30.81 2.59 -7.44
CA ASN A 134 32.21 2.43 -7.05
C ASN A 134 32.96 1.53 -8.04
N LYS A 135 34.18 1.91 -8.41
CA LYS A 135 35.11 1.14 -9.25
C LYS A 135 35.27 -0.31 -8.79
N SER A 136 35.27 -0.57 -7.48
CA SER A 136 35.37 -1.93 -6.92
C SER A 136 34.25 -2.87 -7.36
N ASN A 137 33.08 -2.32 -7.70
CA ASN A 137 31.89 -3.09 -8.07
C ASN A 137 31.79 -3.29 -9.59
N LEU A 138 32.69 -2.65 -10.34
CA LEU A 138 32.69 -2.65 -11.80
C LEU A 138 33.68 -3.69 -12.35
N LYS A 139 33.37 -4.19 -13.54
CA LYS A 139 34.17 -5.13 -14.34
C LYS A 139 34.11 -4.68 -15.81
N ASN A 140 35.04 -5.11 -16.64
CA ASN A 140 35.06 -4.72 -18.06
C ASN A 140 33.74 -5.06 -18.78
N GLY A 141 33.21 -4.15 -19.58
CA GLY A 141 31.97 -4.34 -20.34
C GLY A 141 31.11 -3.09 -20.45
N TYR A 142 29.86 -3.30 -20.87
CA TYR A 142 28.86 -2.27 -21.10
C TYR A 142 27.81 -2.28 -19.99
N TYR A 143 27.50 -1.11 -19.48
CA TYR A 143 26.58 -0.93 -18.36
C TYR A 143 25.38 -0.11 -18.79
N VAL A 144 24.19 -0.68 -18.64
CA VAL A 144 22.92 0.00 -18.85
C VAL A 144 22.41 0.47 -17.50
N PHE A 145 22.14 1.77 -17.37
CA PHE A 145 21.58 2.37 -16.17
C PHE A 145 20.13 2.78 -16.37
N CYS A 146 19.30 2.52 -15.36
CA CYS A 146 17.91 2.97 -15.30
C CYS A 146 17.59 3.42 -13.86
N VAL A 147 16.64 4.34 -13.70
CA VAL A 147 16.21 4.82 -12.39
C VAL A 147 14.68 4.77 -12.32
N LYS A 148 14.14 4.43 -11.15
CA LYS A 148 12.72 4.57 -10.81
C LYS A 148 12.57 5.52 -9.65
N SER A 149 11.50 6.31 -9.63
CA SER A 149 11.08 6.99 -8.40
C SER A 149 10.18 6.07 -7.58
N VAL A 150 10.25 6.21 -6.27
CA VAL A 150 9.37 5.54 -5.31
C VAL A 150 8.50 6.59 -4.66
N GLY A 151 7.18 6.42 -4.76
CA GLY A 151 6.16 7.28 -4.17
C GLY A 151 5.65 6.71 -2.85
N ALA A 152 4.61 7.33 -2.31
CA ALA A 152 3.93 6.82 -1.12
C ALA A 152 3.49 5.35 -1.30
N TYR A 153 3.47 4.63 -0.18
CA TYR A 153 3.13 3.20 -0.12
C TYR A 153 4.05 2.34 -1.00
N SER A 154 5.32 2.76 -1.17
CA SER A 154 6.31 2.06 -1.98
C SER A 154 5.90 1.84 -3.46
N THR A 155 4.99 2.66 -3.98
CA THR A 155 4.59 2.60 -5.39
C THR A 155 5.72 3.06 -6.29
N LYS A 156 6.01 2.30 -7.34
CA LYS A 156 7.17 2.54 -8.22
C LYS A 156 6.72 3.11 -9.55
N SER A 157 7.48 4.06 -10.08
CA SER A 157 7.32 4.47 -11.47
C SER A 157 7.69 3.35 -12.44
N VAL A 158 7.36 3.57 -13.71
CA VAL A 158 8.06 2.89 -14.82
C VAL A 158 9.55 3.25 -14.79
N PHE A 159 10.38 2.53 -15.56
CA PHE A 159 11.79 2.90 -15.69
C PHE A 159 11.94 4.25 -16.40
N SER A 160 12.96 5.00 -16.02
CA SER A 160 13.48 6.13 -16.80
C SER A 160 13.92 5.70 -18.21
N ASN A 161 14.33 6.67 -19.02
CA ASN A 161 15.22 6.39 -20.14
C ASN A 161 16.51 5.67 -19.65
N TYR A 162 17.21 5.04 -20.58
CA TYR A 162 18.46 4.35 -20.31
C TYR A 162 19.65 5.14 -20.85
N ILE A 163 20.81 4.99 -20.20
CA ILE A 163 22.11 5.42 -20.74
C ILE A 163 23.10 4.26 -20.59
N ILE A 164 24.00 4.15 -21.58
CA ILE A 164 25.05 3.14 -21.61
C ILE A 164 26.39 3.78 -21.26
N ALA A 165 27.15 3.14 -20.38
CA ALA A 165 28.56 3.43 -20.16
C ALA A 165 29.42 2.22 -20.51
N HIS A 166 30.50 2.43 -21.26
CA HIS A 166 31.49 1.40 -21.53
C HIS A 166 32.65 1.51 -20.52
N VAL A 167 32.98 0.41 -19.88
CA VAL A 167 34.04 0.32 -18.87
C VAL A 167 35.11 -0.63 -19.35
N VAL A 168 36.34 -0.12 -19.41
CA VAL A 168 37.55 -0.92 -19.59
C VAL A 168 38.53 -0.48 -18.50
N PHE A 169 38.98 -1.44 -17.69
CA PHE A 169 40.12 -1.34 -16.80
C PHE A 169 41.35 -1.78 -17.57
N ARG A 170 42.35 -0.89 -17.56
CA ARG A 170 43.73 -1.20 -17.93
C ARG A 170 44.44 -1.69 -16.69
#